data_AF-A0A928UNS7-F1
#
_entry.id   AF-A0A928UNS7-F1
#
_cell.length_a   1.000
_cell.length_b   1.000
_cell.length_c   1.000
_cell.angle_alpha   90.00
_cell.angle_beta   90.00
_cell.angle_gamma   90.00
#
_symmetry.space_group_name_H-M   'P 1'
#
loop_
_entity.id
_entity.type
_entity.pdbx_description
1 polymer ?
#
loop_
_entity_poly.entity_id
_entity_poly.type
_entity_poly.pdbx_seq_one_letter_code
_entity_poly.pdbx_strand_id
1 'polypeptide(L)'
;MGDLRIKLVSKNPISAFQLFDLPQHNKNVRFVLEGDDYDWLVVWDDLPPSKGERLSNSIVRGQCSQSRTALMTYEPSSVKHYGKDYVKQFGLVLTSHEP
;
A
#
# COMPACT_ATOMS: atom_id res chain seq x y z
N MET A 1 15.12 14.98 13.65
CA MET A 1 14.60 13.69 13.17
C MET A 1 13.58 14.03 12.11
N GLY A 2 13.79 13.62 10.85
CA GLY A 2 12.89 13.98 9.74
C GLY A 2 11.57 13.21 9.83
N ASP A 3 10.53 13.73 9.18
CA ASP A 3 9.24 13.04 9.12
C ASP A 3 9.31 11.85 8.16
N LEU A 4 8.73 10.73 8.59
CA LEU A 4 8.61 9.52 7.80
C LEU A 4 7.46 9.67 6.81
N ARG A 5 7.75 9.54 5.52
CA ARG A 5 6.75 9.67 4.45
C ARG A 5 6.32 8.30 3.97
N ILE A 6 5.03 8.02 4.10
CA ILE A 6 4.44 6.74 3.71
C ILE A 6 3.56 6.99 2.48
N LYS A 7 3.95 6.46 1.33
CA LYS A 7 3.09 6.44 0.16
C LYS A 7 2.07 5.32 0.32
N LEU A 8 0.79 5.69 0.32
CA LEU A 8 -0.31 4.73 0.41
C LEU A 8 -0.96 4.59 -0.96
N VAL A 9 -1.02 3.37 -1.47
CA VAL A 9 -1.65 3.03 -2.75
C VAL A 9 -2.75 2.01 -2.49
N SER A 10 -3.91 2.19 -3.13
CA SER A 10 -4.98 1.21 -3.07
C SER A 10 -5.69 1.10 -4.41
N LYS A 11 -6.32 -0.05 -4.62
CA LYS A 11 -7.14 -0.34 -5.79
C LYS A 11 -8.33 0.61 -5.88
N ASN A 12 -8.96 0.86 -4.74
CA ASN A 12 -10.07 1.78 -4.62
C ASN A 12 -9.51 3.12 -4.13
N PRO A 13 -9.93 4.27 -4.71
CA PRO A 13 -9.42 5.58 -4.30
C PRO A 13 -9.63 5.79 -2.80
N ILE A 14 -8.54 6.06 -2.07
CA ILE A 14 -8.61 6.50 -0.68
C ILE A 14 -8.75 8.01 -0.73
N SER A 15 -9.85 8.54 -0.19
CA SER A 15 -9.98 9.99 -0.06
C SER A 15 -9.00 10.51 0.99
N ALA A 16 -8.37 11.65 0.71
CA ALA A 16 -7.49 12.33 1.64
C ALA A 16 -8.10 12.50 3.04
N PHE A 17 -9.39 12.87 3.10
CA PHE A 17 -10.15 13.04 4.35
C PHE A 17 -10.10 11.78 5.23
N GLN A 18 -10.29 10.59 4.66
CA GLN A 18 -10.19 9.31 5.38
C GLN A 18 -8.82 9.06 6.05
N LEU A 19 -7.75 9.71 5.59
CA LEU A 19 -6.42 9.63 6.21
C LEU A 19 -6.16 10.78 7.20
N PHE A 20 -6.73 11.95 6.95
CA PHE A 20 -6.49 13.15 7.74
C PHE A 20 -7.42 13.29 8.96
N ASP A 21 -8.59 12.63 8.98
CA ASP A 21 -9.49 12.63 10.14
C ASP A 21 -9.19 11.53 11.15
N LEU A 22 -8.36 10.56 10.77
CA LEU A 22 -7.90 9.57 11.73
C LEU A 22 -7.00 10.29 12.74
N PRO A 23 -7.18 10.07 14.05
CA PRO A 23 -6.28 10.62 15.05
C PRO A 23 -4.86 10.17 14.71
N GLN A 24 -4.04 11.10 14.21
CA GLN A 24 -2.66 10.78 13.85
C GLN A 24 -1.87 10.57 15.13
N HIS A 25 -1.81 9.31 15.56
CA HIS A 25 -1.10 8.90 16.77
C HIS A 25 0.40 9.24 16.68
N ASN A 26 0.95 9.37 15.48
CA ASN A 26 2.37 9.62 15.24
C ASN A 26 2.57 10.96 14.51
N LYS A 27 3.01 12.00 15.24
CA LYS A 27 3.25 13.35 14.70
C LYS A 27 4.35 13.44 13.64
N ASN A 28 5.21 12.42 13.55
CA ASN A 28 6.35 12.36 12.64
C ASN A 28 6.08 11.47 11.42
N VAL A 29 4.82 11.14 11.15
CA VAL A 29 4.41 10.34 9.99
C VAL A 29 3.57 11.22 9.08
N ARG A 30 3.88 11.23 7.79
CA ARG A 30 3.09 11.92 6.76
C ARG A 30 2.67 10.91 5.70
N PHE A 31 1.38 10.91 5.36
CA PHE A 31 0.87 10.11 4.26
C PHE A 31 0.99 10.87 2.94
N VAL A 32 1.48 10.18 1.91
CA VAL A 32 1.68 10.69 0.56
C VAL A 32 0.73 9.92 -0.36
N LEU A 33 -0.18 10.61 -1.01
CA LEU A 33 -1.12 10.01 -1.97
C LEU A 33 -0.64 10.14 -3.42
N GLU A 34 0.16 11.17 -3.70
CA GLU A 34 0.67 11.49 -5.03
C GLU A 34 2.17 11.80 -4.98
N GLY A 35 2.85 11.61 -6.11
CA GLY A 35 4.30 11.82 -6.22
C GLY A 35 5.12 10.60 -5.79
N ASP A 36 6.43 10.68 -6.03
CA ASP A 36 7.35 9.55 -5.86
C ASP A 36 8.37 9.73 -4.72
N ASP A 37 8.25 10.82 -3.97
CA ASP A 37 9.14 11.13 -2.86
C ASP A 37 8.57 10.60 -1.54
N TYR A 38 8.96 9.38 -1.18
CA TYR A 38 8.49 8.67 0.01
C TYR A 38 9.58 7.74 0.57
N ASP A 39 9.46 7.41 1.85
CA ASP A 39 10.39 6.51 2.53
C ASP A 39 9.88 5.07 2.54
N TRP A 40 8.55 4.89 2.54
CA TRP A 40 7.85 3.61 2.51
C TRP A 40 6.75 3.58 1.46
N LEU A 41 6.56 2.43 0.83
CA LEU A 41 5.41 2.13 -0.01
C LEU A 41 4.49 1.13 0.71
N VAL A 42 3.25 1.51 0.92
CA VAL A 42 2.21 0.64 1.48
C VAL A 42 1.13 0.44 0.43
N VAL A 43 0.88 -0.82 0.08
CA VAL A 43 -0.22 -1.22 -0.80
C VAL A 43 -1.35 -1.77 0.05
N TRP A 44 -2.50 -1.11 -0.01
CA TRP A 44 -3.74 -1.54 0.63
C TRP A 44 -4.59 -2.32 -0.36
N ASP A 45 -4.78 -3.61 -0.09
CA ASP A 45 -5.45 -4.64 -0.89
C ASP A 45 -4.84 -4.88 -2.27
N ASP A 46 -4.69 -3.87 -3.12
CA ASP A 46 -4.09 -4.02 -4.44
C ASP A 46 -3.64 -2.68 -5.01
N LEU A 47 -2.95 -2.73 -6.14
CA LEU A 47 -2.72 -1.55 -6.96
C LEU A 47 -3.98 -1.20 -7.78
N PRO A 48 -4.21 0.07 -8.14
CA PRO A 48 -5.30 0.44 -9.05
C PRO A 48 -5.03 -0.10 -10.46
N PRO A 49 -6.07 -0.41 -11.25
CA PRO A 49 -5.88 -0.78 -12.65
C PRO A 49 -5.23 0.36 -13.45
N SER A 50 -4.43 0.01 -14.45
CA SER A 50 -3.95 0.97 -15.45
C SER A 50 -5.13 1.47 -16.28
N LYS A 51 -5.03 2.68 -16.86
CA LYS A 51 -6.13 3.30 -17.61
C LYS A 51 -6.66 2.37 -18.71
N GLY A 52 -7.92 1.98 -18.62
CA GLY A 52 -8.59 1.09 -19.58
C GLY A 52 -8.48 -0.40 -19.29
N GLU A 53 -7.74 -0.80 -18.25
CA GLU A 53 -7.65 -2.20 -17.84
C GLU A 53 -8.71 -2.58 -16.80
N ARG A 54 -9.21 -3.82 -16.90
CA ARG A 54 -10.14 -4.40 -15.92
C ARG A 54 -9.42 -4.95 -14.68
N LEU A 55 -8.15 -5.33 -14.84
CA LEU A 55 -7.34 -5.98 -13.81
C LEU A 55 -6.25 -5.03 -13.31
N SER A 56 -5.81 -5.24 -12.07
CA SER A 56 -4.73 -4.49 -11.44
C SER A 56 -3.37 -4.99 -11.93
N ASN A 57 -2.98 -4.61 -13.16
CA ASN A 57 -1.63 -4.88 -13.68
C ASN A 57 -0.72 -3.64 -13.66
N SER A 58 -1.08 -2.61 -12.88
CA SER A 58 -0.22 -1.45 -12.77
C SER A 58 1.09 -1.82 -12.07
N ILE A 59 2.16 -1.13 -12.48
CA ILE A 59 3.49 -1.34 -11.95
C ILE A 59 3.89 -0.07 -11.21
N VAL A 60 4.13 -0.18 -9.91
CA VAL A 60 4.77 0.88 -9.13
C VAL A 60 6.27 0.57 -9.11
N ARG A 61 7.04 1.30 -9.91
CA ARG A 61 8.51 1.25 -9.82
C ARG A 61 8.92 2.00 -8.56
N GLY A 62 9.27 1.25 -7.52
CA GLY A 62 9.62 1.80 -6.22
C GLY A 62 10.89 2.66 -6.26
N GLN A 63 10.89 3.78 -5.56
CA GLN A 63 12.14 4.49 -5.21
C GLN A 63 12.84 3.86 -4.00
N CYS A 64 12.11 3.06 -3.22
CA CYS A 64 12.60 2.42 -2.01
C CYS A 64 12.93 0.93 -2.21
N SER A 65 13.80 0.38 -1.35
CA SER A 65 14.10 -1.05 -1.31
C SER A 65 12.86 -1.86 -0.92
N GLN A 66 12.84 -3.16 -1.30
CA GLN A 66 11.80 -4.10 -0.88
C GLN A 66 11.59 -4.10 0.65
N SER A 67 12.65 -3.96 1.45
CA SER A 67 12.54 -3.90 2.92
C SER A 67 11.71 -2.74 3.47
N ARG A 68 11.35 -1.76 2.61
CA ARG A 68 10.48 -0.62 2.94
C ARG A 68 9.16 -0.64 2.17
N THR A 69 8.73 -1.84 1.75
CA THR A 69 7.42 -2.03 1.14
C THR A 69 6.55 -2.94 2.01
N ALA A 70 5.26 -2.63 2.10
CA ALA A 70 4.29 -3.44 2.82
C ALA A 70 3.04 -3.70 1.98
N LEU A 71 2.56 -4.94 2.01
CA LEU A 71 1.20 -5.30 1.59
C LEU A 71 0.33 -5.37 2.84
N MET A 72 -0.80 -4.66 2.85
CA MET A 72 -1.79 -4.70 3.91
C MET A 72 -3.15 -5.07 3.33
N THR A 73 -3.81 -6.07 3.93
CA THR A 73 -5.11 -6.56 3.50
C THR A 73 -5.88 -7.08 4.71
N TYR A 74 -7.16 -6.72 4.81
CA TYR A 74 -8.10 -7.32 5.77
C TYR A 74 -9.06 -8.31 5.11
N GLU A 75 -9.04 -8.38 3.78
CA GLU A 75 -9.83 -9.33 3.01
C GLU A 75 -9.43 -10.77 3.37
N PRO A 76 -10.36 -11.66 3.77
CA PRO A 76 -10.05 -13.05 4.02
C PRO A 76 -9.66 -13.80 2.74
N SER A 77 -8.95 -14.91 2.91
CA SER A 77 -8.46 -15.75 1.81
C SER A 77 -9.58 -16.34 0.94
N SER A 78 -10.80 -16.42 1.45
CA SER A 78 -12.00 -16.87 0.73
C SER A 78 -12.53 -15.85 -0.28
N VAL A 79 -12.22 -14.56 -0.10
CA VAL A 79 -12.65 -13.49 -1.01
C VAL A 79 -11.54 -13.13 -1.99
N LYS A 80 -10.28 -13.07 -1.52
CA LYS A 80 -9.15 -12.76 -2.37
C LYS A 80 -7.94 -13.62 -2.04
N HIS A 81 -7.30 -14.16 -3.08
CA HIS A 81 -6.06 -14.91 -2.95
C HIS A 81 -4.89 -14.11 -3.54
N TYR A 82 -3.79 -14.02 -2.81
CA TYR A 82 -2.55 -13.39 -3.28
C TYR A 82 -1.53 -14.46 -3.64
N GLY A 83 -1.09 -14.49 -4.89
CA GLY A 83 -0.07 -15.43 -5.34
C GLY A 83 1.27 -15.20 -4.64
N LYS A 84 2.03 -16.28 -4.42
CA LYS A 84 3.34 -16.22 -3.74
C LYS A 84 4.30 -15.21 -4.39
N ASP A 85 4.31 -15.13 -5.71
CA ASP A 85 5.19 -14.21 -6.44
C ASP A 85 4.77 -12.74 -6.31
N TYR A 86 3.49 -12.49 -6.06
CA TYR A 86 3.01 -11.15 -5.73
C TYR A 86 3.46 -10.77 -4.31
N VAL A 87 3.18 -11.63 -3.33
CA VAL A 87 3.50 -11.40 -1.91
C VAL A 87 5.02 -11.21 -1.69
N LYS A 88 5.84 -11.98 -2.41
CA LYS A 88 7.32 -11.89 -2.34
C LYS A 88 7.90 -10.56 -2.82
N GLN A 89 7.12 -9.68 -3.43
CA GLN A 89 7.58 -8.33 -3.80
C GLN A 89 7.62 -7.38 -2.60
N PHE A 90 7.01 -7.77 -1.47
CA PHE A 90 6.90 -6.94 -0.27
C PHE A 90 7.90 -7.36 0.80
N GLY A 91 8.43 -6.38 1.55
CA GLY A 91 9.28 -6.64 2.72
C GLY A 91 8.47 -6.97 3.98
N LEU A 92 7.22 -6.53 4.02
CA LEU A 92 6.27 -6.79 5.10
C LEU A 92 4.90 -7.17 4.53
N VAL A 93 4.22 -8.12 5.15
CA VAL A 93 2.86 -8.53 4.78
C VAL A 93 2.01 -8.55 6.03
N LEU A 94 1.01 -7.68 6.08
CA LEU A 94 0.03 -7.57 7.15
C LEU A 94 -1.30 -8.09 6.61
N THR A 95 -1.71 -9.30 7.02
CA THR A 95 -2.87 -9.98 6.44
C THR A 95 -3.69 -10.68 7.51
N SER A 96 -5.00 -10.75 7.29
CA SER A 96 -5.94 -11.61 8.03
C SER A 96 -6.03 -13.03 7.44
N HIS A 97 -5.30 -13.32 6.36
CA HIS A 97 -5.28 -14.66 5.76
C HIS A 97 -4.75 -15.69 6.76
N GLU A 98 -5.45 -16.82 6.84
CA GLU A 98 -5.01 -17.98 7.60
C GLU A 98 -3.70 -18.55 6.99
N PRO A 99 -2.81 -19.13 7.83
CA PRO A 99 -1.55 -19.74 7.39
C PRO A 99 -1.70 -20.87 6.35
#